data_AF-A0A2P6AQ46-F1
#
_entry.id   AF-A0A2P6AQ46-F1
#
_cell.length_a   1.000
_cell.length_b   1.000
_cell.length_c   1.000
_cell.angle_alpha   90.00
_cell.angle_beta   90.00
_cell.angle_gamma   90.00
#
_symmetry.space_group_name_H-M   'P 1'
#
loop_
_entity.id
_entity.type
_entity.pdbx_description
1 polymer ?
#
loop_
_entity_poly.entity_id
_entity_poly.type
_entity_poly.pdbx_seq_one_letter_code
_entity_poly.pdbx_strand_id
1 'polypeptide(L)'
;SQVTVPKGNRLPGMPSTQFYGELAWKPVAGLNTALEVIRSGKVHVNDSNQGAAPGYTLVNLRARAEQKHGAWTLAQSVQLNNLQDRRYVGSVIVGDGNGRYYEPGADRHWYAGMDVKYAF
;
A
#
# COMPACT_ATOMS: atom_id res chain seq x y z
N SER A 1 19.81 12.88 32.90
CA SER A 1 19.03 11.67 33.27
C SER A 1 19.26 10.62 32.20
N GLN A 2 19.91 9.50 32.53
CA GLN A 2 20.06 8.38 31.60
C GLN A 2 18.74 7.63 31.53
N VAL A 3 18.12 7.57 30.35
CA VAL A 3 16.94 6.73 30.12
C VAL A 3 17.43 5.30 29.92
N THR A 4 17.22 4.46 30.93
CA THR A 4 17.45 3.03 30.84
C THR A 4 16.47 2.43 29.85
N VAL A 5 16.91 2.10 28.63
CA VAL A 5 16.11 1.35 27.65
C VAL A 5 16.16 -0.14 28.05
N PRO A 6 15.05 -0.76 28.47
CA PRO A 6 15.04 -2.18 28.81
C PRO A 6 15.39 -3.02 27.57
N LYS A 7 16.31 -3.97 27.74
CA LYS A 7 16.67 -4.95 26.71
C LYS A 7 15.45 -5.83 26.41
N GLY A 8 14.82 -5.65 25.24
CA GLY A 8 13.61 -6.37 24.83
C GLY A 8 12.58 -5.55 24.05
N ASN A 9 12.75 -4.23 23.95
CA ASN A 9 11.83 -3.37 23.21
C ASN A 9 12.05 -3.49 21.69
N ARG A 10 10.93 -3.59 20.94
CA ARG A 10 10.93 -3.64 19.48
C ARG A 10 11.33 -2.29 18.89
N LEU A 11 12.13 -2.31 17.82
CA LEU A 11 12.55 -1.11 17.12
C LEU A 11 11.32 -0.26 16.71
N PRO A 12 11.23 1.00 17.16
CA PRO A 12 10.15 1.90 16.76
C PRO A 12 10.18 2.17 15.26
N GLY A 13 9.00 2.38 14.65
CA GLY A 13 8.87 2.70 13.23
C GLY A 13 8.73 1.51 12.27
N MET A 14 8.93 0.27 12.74
CA MET A 14 8.64 -0.94 11.94
C MET A 14 7.37 -1.66 12.42
N PRO A 15 6.48 -2.08 11.51
CA PRO A 15 5.32 -2.89 11.88
C PRO A 15 5.76 -4.25 12.42
N SER A 16 5.05 -4.75 13.43
CA SER A 16 5.36 -6.05 14.05
C SER A 16 5.30 -7.23 13.08
N THR A 17 4.53 -7.07 12.00
CA THR A 17 4.31 -8.04 10.94
C THR A 17 3.99 -7.28 9.66
N GLN A 18 4.46 -7.77 8.52
CA GLN A 18 4.07 -7.24 7.22
C GLN A 18 3.75 -8.42 6.31
N PHE A 19 2.65 -8.32 5.58
CA PHE A 19 2.22 -9.33 4.63
C PHE A 19 1.88 -8.65 3.30
N TYR A 20 2.29 -9.30 2.22
CA TYR A 20 1.98 -8.95 0.85
C TYR A 20 1.50 -10.21 0.14
N GLY A 21 0.41 -10.10 -0.62
CA GLY A 21 -0.04 -11.13 -1.53
C GLY A 21 -0.68 -10.52 -2.77
N GLU A 22 -0.40 -11.08 -3.94
CA GLU A 22 -1.02 -10.68 -5.21
C GLU A 22 -1.60 -11.90 -5.91
N LEU A 23 -2.81 -11.76 -6.44
CA LEU A 23 -3.45 -12.71 -7.33
C LEU A 23 -3.64 -12.05 -8.69
N ALA A 24 -2.91 -12.50 -9.70
CA ALA A 24 -3.02 -12.02 -11.08
C ALA A 24 -3.67 -13.07 -11.97
N TRP A 25 -4.60 -12.65 -12.83
CA TRP A 25 -5.29 -13.54 -13.77
C TRP A 25 -5.65 -12.83 -15.06
N LYS A 26 -6.02 -13.62 -16.08
CA LYS A 26 -6.49 -13.13 -17.39
C LYS A 26 -7.89 -13.67 -17.65
N PRO A 27 -8.96 -12.90 -17.34
CA PRO A 27 -10.32 -13.39 -17.48
C PRO A 27 -10.70 -13.64 -18.95
N VAL A 28 -10.15 -12.84 -19.87
CA VAL A 28 -10.28 -13.00 -21.32
C VAL A 28 -8.97 -12.62 -22.00
N ALA A 29 -8.80 -13.00 -23.26
CA ALA A 29 -7.66 -12.57 -24.06
C ALA A 29 -7.56 -11.04 -24.12
N GLY A 30 -6.35 -10.50 -23.97
CA GLY A 30 -6.09 -9.07 -23.97
C GLY A 30 -6.42 -8.35 -22.66
N LEU A 31 -7.08 -8.98 -21.68
CA LEU A 31 -7.36 -8.38 -20.37
C LEU A 31 -6.52 -9.06 -19.28
N ASN A 32 -5.71 -8.26 -18.59
CA ASN A 32 -4.94 -8.68 -17.41
C ASN A 32 -5.51 -7.98 -16.18
N THR A 33 -5.75 -8.72 -15.12
CA THR A 33 -6.27 -8.20 -13.86
C THR A 33 -5.44 -8.71 -12.68
N ALA A 34 -5.33 -7.93 -11.62
CA ALA A 34 -4.67 -8.34 -10.40
C ALA A 34 -5.35 -7.76 -9.16
N LEU A 35 -5.46 -8.57 -8.11
CA LEU A 35 -5.88 -8.17 -6.77
C LEU A 35 -4.67 -8.26 -5.85
N GLU A 36 -4.34 -7.18 -5.15
CA GLU A 36 -3.23 -7.10 -4.20
C GLU A 36 -3.76 -6.87 -2.78
N VAL A 37 -3.18 -7.56 -1.82
CA VAL A 37 -3.48 -7.45 -0.39
C VAL A 37 -2.20 -7.09 0.36
N ILE A 38 -2.21 -5.94 1.02
CA ILE A 38 -1.13 -5.48 1.89
C ILE A 38 -1.66 -5.44 3.31
N ARG A 39 -1.01 -6.13 4.25
CA ARG A 39 -1.34 -6.04 5.68
C ARG A 39 -0.12 -5.61 6.48
N SER A 40 -0.31 -4.55 7.25
CA SER A 40 0.69 -4.04 8.18
C SER A 40 0.20 -4.24 9.61
N GLY A 41 1.06 -4.80 10.45
CA GLY A 41 0.83 -4.99 11.88
C GLY A 41 0.85 -3.67 12.65
N LYS A 42 0.54 -3.77 13.94
CA LYS A 42 0.57 -2.64 14.87
C LYS A 42 1.99 -2.05 14.94
N VAL A 43 2.11 -0.73 14.86
CA VAL A 43 3.39 0.00 15.03
C VAL A 43 3.36 0.71 16.37
N HIS A 44 4.40 0.54 17.19
CA HIS A 44 4.55 1.26 18.46
C HIS A 44 5.29 2.58 18.24
N VAL A 45 4.89 3.61 18.97
CA VAL A 45 5.24 5.01 18.67
C VAL A 45 6.39 5.52 19.54
N ASN A 46 6.66 4.89 20.68
CA ASN A 46 7.71 5.27 21.60
C ASN A 46 8.33 4.06 22.32
N ASP A 47 9.54 4.25 22.86
CA ASP A 47 10.31 3.23 23.60
C ASP A 47 9.63 2.78 24.91
N SER A 48 8.60 3.49 25.35
CA SER A 48 7.78 3.13 26.52
C SER A 48 6.57 2.25 26.20
N ASN A 49 6.30 1.97 24.92
CA ASN A 49 5.08 1.32 24.41
C ASN A 49 3.75 2.00 24.81
N GLN A 50 3.78 3.26 25.28
CA GLN A 50 2.57 4.05 25.57
C GLN A 50 2.09 4.74 24.30
N GLY A 51 1.40 4.00 23.43
CA GLY A 51 0.82 4.50 22.18
C GLY A 51 1.21 3.66 20.97
N ALA A 52 0.22 3.35 20.12
CA ALA A 52 0.42 2.52 18.95
C ALA A 52 -0.57 2.82 17.83
N ALA A 53 -0.07 2.88 16.60
CA ALA A 53 -0.90 2.88 15.41
C ALA A 53 -1.48 1.46 15.22
N PRO A 54 -2.82 1.31 15.09
CA PRO A 54 -3.43 0.02 14.83
C PRO A 54 -2.95 -0.52 13.48
N GLY A 55 -2.80 -1.84 13.39
CA GLY A 55 -2.52 -2.49 12.12
C GLY A 55 -3.66 -2.26 11.12
N TYR A 56 -3.33 -2.34 9.84
CA TYR A 56 -4.28 -2.12 8.74
C TYR A 56 -4.11 -3.17 7.65
N THR A 57 -5.16 -3.31 6.84
CA THR A 57 -5.14 -4.09 5.61
C THR A 57 -5.69 -3.23 4.50
N LEU A 58 -4.97 -3.21 3.38
CA LEU A 58 -5.36 -2.56 2.14
C LEU A 58 -5.58 -3.63 1.07
N VAL A 59 -6.58 -3.41 0.23
CA VAL A 59 -6.87 -4.22 -0.94
C VAL A 59 -6.83 -3.29 -2.15
N ASN A 60 -6.04 -3.65 -3.15
CA ASN A 60 -5.87 -2.89 -4.38
C ASN A 60 -6.28 -3.77 -5.58
N LEU A 61 -6.80 -3.14 -6.63
CA LEU A 61 -7.24 -3.80 -7.86
C LEU A 61 -6.59 -3.11 -9.06
N ARG A 62 -6.07 -3.91 -9.98
CA ARG A 62 -5.44 -3.46 -11.22
C ARG A 62 -6.10 -4.15 -12.40
N ALA A 63 -6.35 -3.41 -13.47
CA ALA A 63 -6.77 -3.96 -14.76
C ALA A 63 -6.02 -3.27 -15.91
N ARG A 64 -5.59 -4.06 -16.90
CA ARG A 64 -5.01 -3.59 -18.15
C ARG A 64 -5.59 -4.35 -19.33
N ALA A 65 -6.22 -3.63 -20.24
CA ALA A 65 -6.72 -4.15 -21.51
C ALA A 65 -5.73 -3.80 -22.63
N GLU A 66 -5.54 -4.73 -23.57
CA GLU A 66 -4.73 -4.55 -24.78
C GLU A 66 -5.54 -5.01 -26.00
N GLN A 67 -5.62 -4.15 -27.01
CA GLN A 67 -6.37 -4.34 -28.25
C GLN A 67 -5.41 -4.15 -29.42
N LYS A 68 -5.39 -5.13 -30.34
CA LYS A 68 -4.55 -5.10 -31.53
C LYS A 68 -5.40 -4.91 -32.78
N HIS A 69 -5.04 -3.92 -33.59
CA HIS A 69 -5.69 -3.60 -34.85
C HIS A 69 -4.65 -3.36 -35.94
N GLY A 70 -4.34 -4.41 -36.71
CA GLY A 70 -3.26 -4.37 -37.69
C GLY A 70 -1.90 -4.12 -37.02
N ALA A 71 -1.18 -3.09 -37.49
CA ALA A 71 0.08 -2.64 -36.91
C ALA A 71 -0.08 -1.88 -35.58
N TRP A 72 -1.30 -1.51 -35.18
CA TRP A 72 -1.55 -0.75 -33.97
C TRP A 72 -1.85 -1.64 -32.77
N THR A 73 -1.30 -1.28 -31.62
CA THR A 73 -1.67 -1.83 -30.31
C THR A 73 -2.08 -0.69 -29.40
N LEU A 74 -3.32 -0.72 -28.94
CA LEU A 74 -3.87 0.20 -27.95
C LEU A 74 -3.96 -0.53 -26.61
N ALA A 75 -3.47 0.08 -25.54
CA ALA A 75 -3.62 -0.47 -24.20
C ALA A 75 -4.21 0.57 -23.25
N GLN A 76 -5.14 0.15 -22.41
CA GLN A 76 -5.74 0.96 -21.35
C GLN A 76 -5.46 0.33 -20.00
N SER A 77 -5.17 1.13 -18.98
CA SER A 77 -4.97 0.66 -17.62
C SER A 77 -5.81 1.45 -16.62
N VAL A 78 -6.22 0.77 -15.56
CA VAL A 78 -6.82 1.37 -14.37
C VAL A 78 -6.29 0.66 -13.13
N GLN A 79 -6.06 1.44 -12.07
CA GLN A 79 -5.74 0.93 -10.75
C GLN A 79 -6.62 1.63 -9.73
N LEU A 80 -7.28 0.86 -8.87
CA LEU A 80 -8.01 1.35 -7.72
C LEU A 80 -7.28 0.86 -6.47
N ASN A 81 -6.85 1.81 -5.65
CA ASN A 81 -6.15 1.53 -4.40
C ASN A 81 -7.07 1.78 -3.21
N ASN A 82 -6.87 0.99 -2.16
CA ASN A 82 -7.68 1.04 -0.94
C ASN A 82 -9.18 0.85 -1.24
N LEU A 83 -9.52 -0.27 -1.90
CA LEU A 83 -10.91 -0.62 -2.30
C LEU A 83 -11.92 -0.58 -1.16
N GLN A 84 -11.44 -0.79 0.07
CA GLN A 84 -12.28 -0.83 1.27
C GLN A 84 -12.47 0.55 1.91
N ASP A 85 -11.86 1.61 1.36
CA ASP A 85 -11.79 2.97 1.94
C ASP A 85 -11.37 2.98 3.41
N ARG A 86 -10.32 2.21 3.69
CA ARG A 86 -9.74 2.11 5.02
C ARG A 86 -8.98 3.39 5.34
N ARG A 87 -9.40 4.08 6.40
CA ARG A 87 -8.56 5.09 7.06
C ARG A 87 -7.48 4.37 7.87
N TYR A 88 -6.23 4.73 7.64
CA TYR A 88 -5.08 4.11 8.30
C TYR A 88 -3.97 5.14 8.56
N VAL A 89 -3.03 4.78 9.42
CA VAL A 89 -1.81 5.56 9.63
C VAL A 89 -0.75 5.02 8.68
N GLY A 90 -0.32 5.84 7.72
CA GLY A 90 0.66 5.46 6.70
C GLY A 90 2.10 5.45 7.23
N SER A 91 2.41 6.36 8.16
CA SER A 91 3.74 6.45 8.75
C SER A 91 3.65 6.93 10.21
N VAL A 92 4.72 6.68 10.96
CA VAL A 92 4.91 7.22 12.30
C VAL A 92 6.23 8.00 12.34
N ILE A 93 6.20 9.26 12.77
CA ILE A 93 7.41 10.07 12.94
C ILE A 93 8.04 9.73 14.29
N VAL A 94 9.17 9.01 14.28
CA VAL A 94 9.90 8.62 15.50
C VAL A 94 10.75 9.79 15.98
N GLY A 95 10.56 10.24 17.23
CA GLY A 95 11.41 11.26 17.87
C GLY A 95 10.85 12.69 17.91
N ASP A 96 9.58 12.92 17.54
CA ASP A 96 8.97 14.24 17.74
C ASP A 96 8.65 14.48 19.23
N GLY A 97 9.28 15.49 19.83
CA GLY A 97 9.02 15.94 21.21
C GLY A 97 7.68 16.63 21.40
N ASN A 98 6.93 16.91 20.32
CA ASN A 98 5.69 17.69 20.33
C ASN A 98 4.39 16.88 20.12
N GLY A 99 4.45 15.55 20.10
CA GLY A 99 3.24 14.72 20.14
C GLY A 99 2.55 14.42 18.81
N ARG A 100 3.12 14.82 17.66
CA ARG A 100 2.48 14.66 16.33
C ARG A 100 3.01 13.44 15.58
N TYR A 101 2.69 12.27 16.12
CA TYR A 101 3.34 11.05 15.69
C TYR A 101 2.75 10.36 14.44
N TYR A 102 1.55 10.71 14.00
CA TYR A 102 0.82 9.90 13.00
C TYR A 102 0.56 10.68 11.71
N GLU A 103 1.02 10.13 10.59
CA GLU A 103 0.62 10.62 9.26
C GLU A 103 -0.49 9.72 8.69
N PRO A 104 -1.65 10.29 8.31
CA PRO A 104 -2.71 9.50 7.68
C PRO A 104 -2.23 8.97 6.33
N GLY A 105 -2.50 7.69 6.08
CA GLY A 105 -2.34 7.11 4.76
C GLY A 105 -3.40 7.60 3.80
N ALA A 106 -3.18 7.40 2.50
CA ALA A 106 -4.13 7.83 1.49
C ALA A 106 -5.46 7.05 1.59
N ASP A 107 -6.57 7.78 1.58
CA ASP A 107 -7.92 7.19 1.43
C ASP A 107 -8.06 6.49 0.05
N ARG A 108 -9.26 6.02 -0.29
CA ARG A 108 -9.50 5.41 -1.60
C ARG A 108 -9.13 6.37 -2.73
N HIS A 109 -8.29 5.91 -3.65
CA HIS A 109 -7.85 6.70 -4.80
C HIS A 109 -7.61 5.79 -6.01
N TRP A 110 -7.59 6.38 -7.20
CA TRP A 110 -7.48 5.63 -8.45
C TRP A 110 -6.61 6.34 -9.48
N TYR A 111 -6.07 5.57 -10.41
CA TYR A 111 -5.29 6.04 -11.54
C TYR A 111 -5.77 5.36 -12.82
N ALA A 112 -5.72 6.06 -13.94
CA ALA A 112 -5.98 5.48 -15.25
C ALA A 112 -4.93 5.96 -16.26
N GLY A 113 -4.66 5.15 -17.28
CA GLY A 113 -3.68 5.44 -18.32
C GLY A 113 -4.02 4.78 -19.64
N MET A 114 -3.39 5.27 -20.71
CA MET A 114 -3.56 4.75 -22.07
C MET A 114 -2.22 4.82 -22.81
N ASP A 115 -1.91 3.76 -23.57
CA ASP A 115 -0.69 3.64 -24.38
C ASP A 115 -1.07 3.25 -25.82
N VAL A 116 -0.40 3.85 -26.81
CA VAL A 116 -0.55 3.48 -28.22
C VAL A 116 0.82 3.08 -28.77
N LYS A 117 0.89 1.96 -29.48
CA LYS A 117 2.10 1.45 -30.14
C LYS A 117 1.81 1.13 -31.60
N TYR A 118 2.78 1.39 -32.47
CA TYR A 118 2.75 1.03 -33.89
C TYR A 118 3.94 0.11 -34.21
N ALA A 119 3.69 -1.00 -34.90
CA ALA A 119 4.72 -1.91 -35.37
C ALA A 119 5.02 -1.64 -36.86
N PHE A 120 6.30 -1.45 -37.19
CA PHE A 120 6.81 -1.25 -38.55
C PHE A 120 7.13 -2.59 -39.22
#